data_AF-A0A3R6LS50-F1
#
_entry.id   AF-A0A3R6LS50-F1
#
_cell.length_a   1.000
_cell.length_b   1.000
_cell.length_c   1.000
_cell.angle_alpha   90.00
_cell.angle_beta   90.00
_cell.angle_gamma   90.00
#
_symmetry.space_group_name_H-M   'P 1'
#
loop_
_entity.id
_entity.type
_entity.pdbx_description
1 polymer ?
#
loop_
_entity_poly.entity_id
_entity_poly.type
_entity_poly.pdbx_seq_one_letter_code
_entity_poly.pdbx_strand_id
1 'polypeptide(L)'
;MARPIKKGLDYFPVDTNILRDLKIRRIKREYGAESFLLYMTILCDIYANGYYLAANDDYLFDLSEQVQIPESRVLDILLLMVDVGLFDSTLFVEKRVLTSLSVQKRYFLAKTKKPEMFDSKERSYLLMGVNELITPVISPKTPVICPETPQKEGLSTQRKGK
;
A
#
# COMPACT_ATOMS: atom_id res chain seq x y z
N MET A 1 28.33 0.80 -12.73
CA MET A 1 27.77 -0.17 -11.77
C MET A 1 26.29 -0.32 -12.05
N ALA A 2 25.75 -1.54 -12.10
CA ALA A 2 24.30 -1.73 -12.26
C ALA A 2 23.57 -1.22 -11.02
N ARG A 3 22.49 -0.45 -11.19
CA ARG A 3 21.67 0.03 -10.07
C ARG A 3 21.01 -1.18 -9.40
N PRO A 4 21.13 -1.38 -8.08
CA PRO A 4 20.39 -2.42 -7.37
C PRO A 4 18.90 -2.32 -7.68
N ILE A 5 18.25 -3.45 -7.95
CA ILE A 5 16.83 -3.48 -8.25
C ILE A 5 16.07 -3.18 -6.96
N LYS A 6 15.46 -1.99 -6.87
CA LYS A 6 14.63 -1.61 -5.72
C LYS A 6 13.39 -2.51 -5.67
N LYS A 7 13.21 -3.26 -4.57
CA LYS A 7 12.03 -4.10 -4.33
C LYS A 7 10.79 -3.23 -4.07
N GLY A 8 10.84 -2.37 -3.06
CA GLY A 8 9.70 -1.54 -2.67
C GLY A 8 9.18 -0.53 -3.69
N LEU A 9 8.09 0.10 -3.28
CA LEU A 9 7.36 1.17 -3.96
C LEU A 9 7.63 2.50 -3.25
N ASP A 10 7.69 3.59 -4.02
CA ASP A 10 7.77 4.96 -3.46
C ASP A 10 6.39 5.50 -3.04
N TYR A 11 5.32 4.90 -3.56
CA TYR A 11 3.94 5.22 -3.26
C TYR A 11 3.07 4.00 -3.55
N PHE A 12 1.89 3.92 -2.91
CA PHE A 12 0.93 2.85 -3.16
C PHE A 12 -0.51 3.39 -3.20
N PRO A 13 -1.41 2.77 -3.99
CA PRO A 13 -2.81 3.16 -4.02
C PRO A 13 -3.53 2.70 -2.74
N VAL A 14 -4.41 3.56 -2.23
CA VAL A 14 -5.32 3.29 -1.12
C VAL A 14 -6.74 3.53 -1.61
N ASP A 15 -7.64 2.58 -1.35
CA ASP A 15 -9.03 2.73 -1.76
C ASP A 15 -9.69 3.89 -1.01
N THR A 16 -10.42 4.73 -1.74
CA THR A 16 -11.11 5.90 -1.16
C THR A 16 -12.21 5.51 -0.18
N ASN A 17 -12.68 4.26 -0.24
CA ASN A 17 -13.66 3.69 0.67
C ASN A 17 -13.04 2.92 1.85
N ILE A 18 -11.72 2.97 2.07
CA ILE A 18 -11.02 2.21 3.13
C ILE A 18 -11.66 2.38 4.51
N LEU A 19 -12.16 3.58 4.84
CA LEU A 19 -12.82 3.85 6.12
C LEU A 19 -14.19 3.18 6.27
N ARG A 20 -14.79 2.69 5.18
CA ARG A 20 -16.06 1.94 5.16
C ARG A 20 -15.84 0.43 5.21
N ASP A 21 -14.62 -0.03 4.93
CA ASP A 21 -14.26 -1.45 4.99
C ASP A 21 -14.60 -2.05 6.36
N LEU A 22 -15.22 -3.23 6.36
CA LEU A 22 -15.73 -3.85 7.58
C LEU A 22 -14.60 -4.20 8.56
N LYS A 23 -13.45 -4.66 8.07
CA LYS A 23 -12.29 -5.02 8.91
C LYS A 23 -11.68 -3.78 9.54
N ILE A 24 -11.57 -2.70 8.77
CA ILE A 24 -11.13 -1.39 9.28
C ILE A 24 -12.09 -0.86 10.34
N ARG A 25 -13.41 -0.95 10.10
CA ARG A 25 -14.40 -0.52 11.12
C ARG A 25 -14.36 -1.38 12.38
N ARG A 26 -14.03 -2.67 12.29
CA ARG A 26 -13.86 -3.56 13.46
C ARG A 26 -12.69 -3.13 14.33
N ILE A 27 -11.50 -2.92 13.76
CA ILE A 27 -10.34 -2.48 14.55
C ILE A 27 -10.55 -1.09 15.17
N LYS A 28 -11.20 -0.18 14.42
CA LYS A 28 -11.53 1.16 14.91
C LYS A 28 -12.57 1.17 16.02
N ARG A 29 -13.46 0.18 16.06
CA ARG A 29 -14.45 0.06 17.13
C ARG A 29 -13.79 -0.22 18.47
N GLU A 30 -12.75 -1.06 18.49
CA GLU A 30 -12.07 -1.46 19.71
C GLU A 30 -10.99 -0.46 20.15
N TYR A 31 -10.20 0.06 19.20
CA TYR A 31 -9.00 0.86 19.50
C TYR A 31 -9.01 2.27 18.88
N GLY A 32 -10.12 2.69 18.27
CA GLY A 32 -10.24 4.06 17.74
C GLY A 32 -9.29 4.38 16.60
N ALA A 33 -8.86 5.64 16.52
CA ALA A 33 -8.02 6.15 15.43
C ALA A 33 -6.61 5.55 15.41
N GLU A 34 -6.07 5.19 16.58
CA GLU A 34 -4.77 4.54 16.76
C GLU A 34 -4.62 3.28 15.90
N SER A 35 -5.66 2.44 15.88
CA SER A 35 -5.63 1.22 15.06
C SER A 35 -5.52 1.49 13.57
N PHE A 36 -6.16 2.56 13.09
CA PHE A 36 -6.09 2.93 11.69
C PHE A 36 -4.72 3.52 11.33
N LEU A 37 -4.17 4.37 12.22
CA LEU A 37 -2.80 4.88 12.07
C LEU A 37 -1.81 3.71 11.99
N LEU A 38 -1.88 2.78 12.95
CA LEU A 38 -1.01 1.61 12.98
C LEU A 38 -1.12 0.77 11.70
N TYR A 39 -2.34 0.54 11.22
CA TYR A 39 -2.56 -0.24 10.00
C TYR A 39 -1.93 0.45 8.78
N MET A 40 -2.12 1.76 8.66
CA MET A 40 -1.54 2.54 7.57
C MET A 40 -0.01 2.59 7.63
N THR A 41 0.58 2.72 8.83
CA THR A 41 2.03 2.66 9.03
C THR A 41 2.58 1.30 8.58
N ILE A 42 1.99 0.20 9.03
CA ILE A 42 2.41 -1.15 8.62
C ILE A 42 2.31 -1.32 7.09
N LEU A 43 1.25 -0.80 6.45
CA LEU A 43 1.15 -0.84 4.99
C LEU A 43 2.27 -0.06 4.30
N CYS A 44 2.62 1.13 4.80
CA CYS A 44 3.75 1.90 4.29
C CYS A 44 5.04 1.08 4.37
N ASP A 45 5.31 0.44 5.50
CA ASP A 45 6.54 -0.32 5.73
C ASP A 45 6.59 -1.59 4.88
N ILE A 46 5.46 -2.28 4.71
CA ILE A 46 5.35 -3.39 3.77
C ILE A 46 5.68 -2.92 2.36
N TYR A 47 5.00 -1.89 1.84
CA TYR A 47 5.17 -1.48 0.45
C TYR A 47 6.51 -0.81 0.17
N ALA A 48 7.13 -0.16 1.15
CA ALA A 48 8.48 0.37 1.04
C ALA A 48 9.55 -0.73 0.85
N ASN A 49 9.23 -1.98 1.22
CA ASN A 49 10.17 -3.10 1.17
C ASN A 49 9.75 -4.21 0.19
N GLY A 50 8.47 -4.34 -0.15
CA GLY A 50 7.95 -5.38 -1.04
C GLY A 50 6.46 -5.63 -0.84
N TYR A 51 6.09 -6.89 -0.60
CA TYR A 51 4.70 -7.32 -0.40
C TYR A 51 4.44 -7.94 0.98
N TYR A 52 5.46 -7.98 1.84
CA TYR A 52 5.38 -8.53 3.19
C TYR A 52 6.34 -7.78 4.10
N LEU A 53 6.19 -7.99 5.41
CA LEU A 53 7.09 -7.49 6.44
C LEU A 53 7.25 -8.54 7.55
N ALA A 54 8.43 -8.64 8.14
CA ALA A 54 8.65 -9.48 9.32
C ALA A 54 8.37 -8.67 10.60
N ALA A 55 7.42 -9.11 11.41
CA ALA A 55 7.04 -8.47 12.66
C ALA A 55 7.82 -9.07 13.83
N ASN A 56 9.14 -8.87 13.80
CA ASN A 56 10.04 -9.24 14.88
C ASN A 56 9.96 -8.20 16.01
N ASP A 57 10.53 -8.52 17.17
CA ASP A 57 10.49 -7.65 18.35
C ASP A 57 11.08 -6.25 18.07
N ASP A 58 12.20 -6.17 17.35
CA ASP A 58 12.81 -4.88 16.94
C ASP A 58 11.83 -4.02 16.11
N TYR A 59 11.08 -4.65 15.20
CA TYR A 59 10.10 -3.93 14.40
C TYR A 59 8.91 -3.44 15.26
N LEU A 60 8.48 -4.24 16.23
CA LEU A 60 7.39 -3.85 17.12
C LEU A 60 7.81 -2.69 18.03
N PHE A 61 9.06 -2.68 18.48
CA PHE A 61 9.67 -1.57 19.21
C PHE A 61 9.71 -0.30 18.36
N ASP A 62 10.27 -0.38 17.14
CA ASP A 62 10.37 0.76 16.22
C ASP A 62 8.97 1.31 15.88
N LEU A 63 8.01 0.42 15.62
CA LEU A 63 6.63 0.79 15.30
C LEU A 63 5.99 1.52 16.50
N SER A 64 6.18 1.02 17.72
CA SER A 64 5.72 1.63 18.96
C SER A 64 6.27 3.06 19.13
N GLU A 65 7.57 3.27 18.92
CA GLU A 65 8.19 4.60 18.96
C GLU A 65 7.62 5.53 17.88
N GLN A 66 7.49 5.03 16.65
CA GLN A 66 7.02 5.83 15.51
C GLN A 66 5.57 6.32 15.69
N VAL A 67 4.68 5.46 16.20
CA VAL A 67 3.27 5.82 16.40
C VAL A 67 2.97 6.37 17.81
N GLN A 68 3.96 6.36 18.71
CA GLN A 68 3.82 6.77 20.12
C GLN A 68 2.73 5.98 20.86
N ILE A 69 2.67 4.67 20.63
CA ILE A 69 1.72 3.74 21.25
C ILE A 69 2.53 2.67 21.99
N PRO A 70 2.22 2.34 23.26
CA PRO A 70 2.93 1.29 24.00
C PRO A 70 2.98 -0.04 23.23
N GLU A 71 4.12 -0.73 23.24
CA GLU A 71 4.32 -2.01 22.54
C GLU A 71 3.25 -3.06 22.85
N SER A 72 2.82 -3.17 24.11
CA SER A 72 1.74 -4.10 24.49
C SER A 72 0.44 -3.81 23.75
N ARG A 73 0.11 -2.52 23.59
CA ARG A 73 -1.07 -2.07 22.87
C ARG A 73 -0.90 -2.21 21.36
N VAL A 74 0.31 -1.98 20.83
CA VAL A 74 0.62 -2.28 19.42
C VAL A 74 0.38 -3.77 19.14
N LEU A 75 0.86 -4.65 20.00
CA LEU A 75 0.68 -6.10 19.86
C LEU A 75 -0.80 -6.49 19.91
N ASP A 76 -1.57 -5.96 20.87
CA ASP A 76 -3.01 -6.22 20.98
C ASP A 76 -3.77 -5.83 19.69
N ILE A 77 -3.50 -4.62 19.17
CA ILE A 77 -4.12 -4.16 17.92
C ILE A 77 -3.67 -5.05 16.76
N LEU A 78 -2.39 -5.42 16.67
CA LEU A 78 -1.87 -6.27 15.60
C LEU A 78 -2.53 -7.65 15.60
N LEU A 79 -2.71 -8.25 16.78
CA LEU A 79 -3.43 -9.52 16.94
C LEU A 79 -4.88 -9.39 16.45
N LEU A 80 -5.57 -8.28 16.76
CA LEU A 80 -6.90 -8.03 16.23
C LEU A 80 -6.89 -7.86 14.70
N MET A 81 -5.89 -7.18 14.11
CA MET A 81 -5.76 -7.06 12.66
C MET A 81 -5.63 -8.42 11.96
N VAL A 82 -4.90 -9.35 12.59
CA VAL A 82 -4.78 -10.73 12.12
C VAL A 82 -6.12 -11.45 12.24
N ASP A 83 -6.80 -11.34 13.39
CA ASP A 83 -8.09 -11.99 13.64
C ASP A 83 -9.19 -11.52 12.65
N VAL A 84 -9.26 -10.22 12.36
CA VAL A 84 -10.22 -9.68 11.37
C VAL A 84 -9.79 -9.94 9.92
N GLY A 85 -8.61 -10.52 9.70
CA GLY A 85 -8.08 -10.89 8.39
C GLY A 85 -7.57 -9.72 7.55
N LEU A 86 -7.07 -8.65 8.18
CA LEU A 86 -6.25 -7.64 7.49
C LEU A 86 -4.87 -8.20 7.11
N PHE A 87 -4.39 -9.13 7.93
CA PHE A 87 -3.20 -9.95 7.68
C PHE A 87 -3.55 -11.44 7.73
N ASP A 88 -2.74 -12.25 7.06
CA ASP A 88 -2.87 -13.70 7.03
C ASP A 88 -2.45 -14.32 8.37
N SER A 89 -3.36 -15.07 8.98
CA SER A 89 -3.14 -15.68 10.29
C SER A 89 -2.06 -16.76 10.26
N THR A 90 -2.01 -17.56 9.20
CA THR A 90 -1.07 -18.68 9.10
C THR A 90 0.36 -18.15 9.00
N LEU A 91 0.61 -17.19 8.10
CA LEU A 91 1.93 -16.57 7.97
C LEU A 91 2.34 -15.78 9.22
N PHE A 92 1.39 -15.15 9.90
CA PHE A 92 1.71 -14.45 11.15
C PHE A 92 2.11 -15.42 12.27
N VAL A 93 1.32 -16.49 12.48
CA VAL A 93 1.57 -17.45 13.56
C VAL A 93 2.83 -18.27 13.31
N GLU A 94 3.00 -18.81 12.10
CA GLU A 94 4.11 -19.72 11.80
C GLU A 94 5.43 -18.99 11.55
N LYS A 95 5.38 -17.78 10.98
CA LYS A 95 6.55 -17.09 10.43
C LYS A 95 6.73 -15.66 10.91
N ARG A 96 5.81 -15.13 11.74
CA ARG A 96 5.78 -13.71 12.16
C ARG A 96 5.81 -12.76 10.96
N VAL A 97 5.12 -13.13 9.87
CA VAL A 97 5.06 -12.33 8.65
C VAL A 97 3.72 -11.64 8.51
N LEU A 98 3.76 -10.33 8.28
CA LEU A 98 2.60 -9.50 7.94
C LEU A 98 2.49 -9.37 6.43
N THR A 99 1.42 -9.94 5.90
CA THR A 99 0.98 -9.78 4.51
C THR A 99 -0.47 -10.22 4.40
N SER A 100 -1.12 -9.95 3.27
CA SER A 100 -2.41 -10.54 2.92
C SER A 100 -2.54 -10.63 1.41
N LEU A 101 -3.52 -11.42 0.94
CA LEU A 101 -3.78 -11.53 -0.49
C LEU A 101 -4.04 -10.15 -1.13
N SER A 102 -4.73 -9.24 -0.42
CA SER A 102 -5.01 -7.89 -0.90
C SER A 102 -3.75 -7.02 -0.99
N VAL A 103 -2.80 -7.19 -0.07
CA VAL A 103 -1.51 -6.48 -0.05
C VAL A 103 -0.65 -6.96 -1.22
N GLN A 104 -0.54 -8.28 -1.40
CA GLN A 104 0.22 -8.87 -2.49
C GLN A 104 -0.34 -8.47 -3.85
N LYS A 105 -1.66 -8.55 -4.05
CA LYS A 105 -2.31 -8.12 -5.29
C LYS A 105 -2.02 -6.67 -5.64
N ARG A 106 -2.13 -5.74 -4.68
CA ARG A 106 -1.79 -4.33 -4.90
C ARG A 106 -0.31 -4.13 -5.21
N TYR A 107 0.58 -4.77 -4.46
CA TYR A 107 2.02 -4.68 -4.71
C TYR A 107 2.38 -5.15 -6.12
N PHE A 108 1.93 -6.35 -6.52
CA PHE A 108 2.23 -6.90 -7.83
C PHE A 108 1.45 -6.27 -8.98
N LEU A 109 0.40 -5.50 -8.70
CA LEU A 109 -0.23 -4.66 -9.71
C LEU A 109 0.60 -3.39 -9.96
N ALA A 110 1.17 -2.80 -8.90
CA ALA A 110 2.00 -1.59 -8.98
C ALA A 110 3.43 -1.90 -9.46
N LYS A 111 4.01 -3.02 -9.03
CA LYS A 111 5.29 -3.54 -9.51
C LYS A 111 5.04 -4.38 -10.75
N THR A 112 5.97 -4.42 -11.70
CA THR A 112 5.83 -5.16 -12.98
C THR A 112 5.80 -6.71 -12.85
N LYS A 113 5.13 -7.29 -11.83
CA LYS A 113 4.86 -8.73 -11.68
C LYS A 113 6.10 -9.63 -11.80
N LYS A 114 7.23 -9.21 -11.21
CA LYS A 114 8.51 -9.95 -11.22
C LYS A 114 8.79 -10.61 -9.86
N PRO A 115 8.18 -11.77 -9.54
CA PRO A 115 8.48 -12.49 -8.30
C PRO A 115 9.93 -12.99 -8.25
N GLU A 116 10.64 -13.01 -9.38
CA GLU A 116 12.04 -13.44 -9.46
C GLU A 116 12.98 -12.54 -8.65
N MET A 117 12.55 -11.33 -8.33
CA MET A 117 13.29 -10.36 -7.50
C MET A 117 13.42 -10.78 -6.03
N PHE A 118 12.62 -11.76 -5.60
CA PHE A 118 12.58 -12.26 -4.23
C PHE A 118 13.27 -13.62 -4.17
N ASP A 119 13.96 -13.92 -3.06
CA ASP A 119 14.60 -15.21 -2.85
C ASP A 119 13.57 -16.33 -2.57
N SER A 120 14.03 -17.58 -2.44
CA SER A 120 13.16 -18.73 -2.21
C SER A 120 12.38 -18.66 -0.89
N LYS A 121 12.98 -18.08 0.15
CA LYS A 121 12.35 -17.91 1.46
C LYS A 121 11.25 -16.86 1.37
N GLU A 122 11.53 -15.71 0.76
CA GLU A 122 10.58 -14.63 0.54
C GLU A 122 9.38 -15.11 -0.28
N ARG A 123 9.63 -15.86 -1.37
CA ARG A 123 8.56 -16.43 -2.20
C ARG A 123 7.66 -17.41 -1.45
N SER A 124 8.14 -18.05 -0.38
CA SER A 124 7.32 -18.91 0.48
C SER A 124 6.24 -18.15 1.27
N TYR A 125 6.24 -16.81 1.22
CA TYR A 125 5.21 -15.95 1.83
C TYR A 125 4.12 -15.53 0.83
N LEU A 126 4.22 -15.94 -0.45
CA LEU A 126 3.17 -15.66 -1.43
C LEU A 126 1.92 -16.49 -1.12
N LEU A 127 0.81 -15.79 -0.99
CA LEU A 127 -0.52 -16.37 -0.78
C LEU A 127 -1.25 -16.60 -2.12
N MET A 128 -0.80 -15.92 -3.17
CA MET A 128 -1.36 -16.05 -4.52
C MET A 128 -0.65 -17.12 -5.33
N GLY A 129 -1.44 -17.91 -6.08
CA GLY A 129 -0.90 -18.75 -7.14
C GLY A 129 -0.30 -17.89 -8.25
N VAL A 130 0.84 -18.31 -8.82
CA VAL A 130 1.58 -17.57 -9.87
C VAL A 130 0.68 -17.16 -11.06
N ASN A 131 -0.37 -17.93 -11.34
CA ASN A 131 -1.33 -17.67 -12.41
C ASN A 131 -2.20 -16.42 -12.17
N GLU A 132 -2.51 -16.06 -10.92
CA GLU A 132 -3.27 -14.84 -10.59
C GLU A 132 -2.46 -13.55 -10.78
N LEU A 133 -1.12 -13.66 -10.79
CA LEU A 133 -0.26 -12.52 -11.06
C LEU A 133 -0.38 -12.06 -12.51
N ILE A 134 -0.80 -12.90 -13.46
CA ILE A 134 -0.61 -12.63 -14.90
C ILE A 134 -1.82 -11.95 -15.55
N THR A 135 -3.02 -11.99 -14.93
CA THR A 135 -4.22 -11.39 -15.54
C THR A 135 -4.07 -9.87 -15.71
N PRO A 136 -4.15 -9.34 -16.94
CA PRO A 136 -4.17 -7.91 -17.15
C PRO A 136 -5.53 -7.37 -16.70
N VAL A 137 -5.54 -6.36 -15.83
CA VAL A 137 -6.72 -5.54 -15.62
C VAL A 137 -6.91 -4.74 -16.90
N ILE A 138 -7.83 -5.17 -17.75
CA ILE A 138 -8.22 -4.42 -18.96
C ILE A 138 -8.94 -3.16 -18.48
N SER A 139 -8.22 -2.05 -18.34
CA SER A 139 -8.86 -0.74 -18.28
C SER A 139 -9.29 -0.36 -19.70
N PRO A 140 -10.58 -0.07 -19.96
CA PRO A 140 -10.97 0.53 -21.22
C PRO A 140 -10.28 1.90 -21.33
N LYS A 141 -9.54 2.12 -22.42
CA LYS A 141 -8.96 3.43 -22.72
C LYS A 141 -10.10 4.39 -22.99
N THR A 142 -10.44 5.26 -22.04
CA THR A 142 -11.31 6.41 -22.32
C THR A 142 -10.50 7.41 -23.17
N PRO A 143 -10.93 7.76 -24.39
CA PRO A 143 -10.23 8.75 -25.19
C PRO A 143 -10.31 10.12 -24.51
N VAL A 144 -9.13 10.72 -24.27
CA VAL A 144 -9.03 12.07 -23.74
C VAL A 144 -9.35 13.03 -24.89
N ILE A 145 -10.54 13.62 -24.86
CA ILE A 145 -10.87 14.75 -25.73
C ILE A 145 -10.34 16.00 -25.02
N CYS A 146 -9.21 16.53 -25.49
CA CYS A 146 -8.74 17.86 -25.08
C CYS A 146 -9.56 18.92 -25.84
N PRO A 147 -10.30 19.82 -25.17
CA PRO A 147 -10.90 20.96 -25.84
C PRO A 147 -9.80 21.97 -26.21
N GLU A 148 -9.76 22.39 -27.47
CA GLU A 148 -8.85 23.44 -27.95
C GLU A 148 -9.23 24.80 -27.34
N THR A 149 -8.26 25.47 -26.71
CA THR A 149 -8.43 26.81 -26.13
C THR A 149 -8.46 27.87 -27.25
N PRO A 150 -9.47 28.75 -27.35
CA PRO A 150 -9.52 29.78 -28.38
C PRO A 150 -8.39 30.81 -28.22
N GLN A 151 -7.62 31.05 -29.28
CA GLN A 151 -6.66 32.15 -29.35
C GLN A 151 -7.43 33.48 -29.38
N LYS A 152 -7.16 34.37 -28.42
CA LYS A 152 -7.65 35.75 -28.45
C LYS A 152 -6.79 36.57 -29.42
N GLU A 153 -7.39 37.05 -30.50
CA GLU A 153 -6.80 38.07 -31.36
C GLU A 153 -6.68 39.40 -30.58
N GLY A 154 -5.49 39.99 -30.61
CA GLY A 154 -5.21 41.27 -29.96
C GLY A 154 -5.73 42.45 -30.79
N LEU A 155 -6.63 43.24 -30.22
CA LEU A 155 -6.88 44.61 -30.70
C LEU A 155 -5.87 45.55 -30.04
N SER A 156 -4.88 45.99 -30.84
CA SER A 156 -4.04 47.15 -30.55
C SER A 156 -4.74 48.42 -31.03
N THR A 157 -4.83 49.44 -30.18
CA THR A 157 -5.18 50.79 -30.62
C THR A 157 -4.38 51.82 -29.82
N GLN A 158 -3.32 52.35 -30.42
CA GLN A 158 -2.63 53.54 -29.93
C GLN A 158 -3.27 54.80 -30.55
N ARG A 159 -3.61 55.79 -29.71
CA ARG A 159 -3.68 57.20 -30.12
C ARG A 159 -3.65 58.17 -28.93
N LYS A 160 -2.51 58.86 -28.77
CA LYS A 160 -2.32 60.23 -28.25
C LYS A 160 -0.96 60.64 -28.85
N GLY A 161 -0.73 61.72 -29.57
CA GLY A 161 -1.44 62.98 -29.76
C GLY A 161 -0.37 64.07 -29.74
N LYS A 162 -0.14 64.74 -30.86
CA LYS A 162 0.31 66.13 -30.95
C LYS A 162 -0.03 66.68 -32.32
#